data_AF-A0A257XZ67-F1
#
_entry.id   AF-A0A257XZ67-F1
#
_cell.length_a   1.000
_cell.length_b   1.000
_cell.length_c   1.000
_cell.angle_alpha   90.00
_cell.angle_beta   90.00
_cell.angle_gamma   90.00
#
_symmetry.space_group_name_H-M   'P 1'
#
loop_
_entity.id
_entity.type
_entity.pdbx_description
1 polymer ?
#
loop_
_entity_poly.entity_id
_entity_poly.type
_entity_poly.pdbx_seq_one_letter_code
_entity_poly.pdbx_strand_id
1 'polypeptide(L)'
;MNARVILKGLALMLSLALLGYLFNTSDLGNSVNEAWIDARVRGHGINGALLFLLMGGIFTAIGLPRQIIAFLGGYAFSIGLGTVFGALAALLGCML
;
A
#
# COMPACT_ATOMS: atom_id res chain seq x y z
N MET A 1 19.38 -29.99 -1.09
CA MET A 1 18.47 -28.87 -0.73
C MET A 1 17.60 -29.32 0.43
N ASN A 2 17.61 -28.61 1.56
CA ASN A 2 16.87 -29.06 2.76
C ASN A 2 15.36 -28.86 2.55
N ALA A 3 14.58 -29.94 2.44
CA ALA A 3 13.12 -29.91 2.22
C ALA A 3 12.39 -29.03 3.27
N ARG A 4 12.92 -28.97 4.49
CA ARG A 4 12.43 -28.12 5.58
C ARG A 4 12.48 -26.62 5.27
N VAL A 5 13.47 -26.17 4.50
CA VAL A 5 13.65 -24.76 4.11
C VAL A 5 12.65 -24.38 3.02
N ILE A 6 12.45 -25.29 2.05
CA ILE A 6 11.45 -25.11 0.99
C ILE A 6 10.05 -25.04 1.59
N LEU A 7 9.72 -25.92 2.54
CA LEU A 7 8.41 -25.95 3.19
C LEU A 7 8.12 -24.66 4.00
N LYS A 8 9.12 -24.13 4.72
CA LYS A 8 9.02 -22.84 5.42
C LYS A 8 8.84 -21.67 4.47
N GLY A 9 9.59 -21.65 3.36
CA GLY A 9 9.45 -20.63 2.32
C GLY A 9 8.06 -20.66 1.69
N LEU A 10 7.57 -21.85 1.36
CA LEU A 10 6.25 -22.04 0.77
C LEU A 10 5.13 -21.63 1.73
N ALA A 11 5.25 -21.98 3.02
CA ALA A 11 4.30 -21.58 4.05
C ALA A 11 4.23 -20.05 4.22
N LEU A 12 5.38 -19.35 4.12
CA LEU A 12 5.44 -17.90 4.17
C LEU A 12 4.81 -17.26 2.92
N MET A 13 5.06 -17.81 1.73
CA MET A 13 4.41 -17.33 0.50
C MET A 13 2.89 -17.52 0.56
N LEU A 14 2.43 -18.67 1.05
CA LEU A 14 1.01 -18.97 1.23
C LEU A 14 0.35 -18.06 2.27
N SER A 15 1.03 -17.75 3.38
CA SER A 15 0.46 -16.85 4.39
C SER A 15 0.36 -15.41 3.88
N LEU A 16 1.36 -14.93 3.13
CA LEU A 16 1.29 -13.62 2.46
C LEU A 16 0.18 -13.58 1.41
N ALA A 17 0.04 -14.63 0.60
CA ALA A 17 -1.02 -14.73 -0.39
C ALA A 17 -2.41 -14.76 0.25
N LEU A 18 -2.56 -15.48 1.37
CA LEU A 18 -3.81 -15.55 2.13
C LEU A 18 -4.17 -14.18 2.74
N LEU A 19 -3.20 -13.47 3.29
CA LEU A 19 -3.38 -12.09 3.75
C LEU A 19 -3.79 -11.18 2.59
N GLY A 20 -3.12 -11.26 1.44
CA GLY A 20 -3.49 -10.51 0.24
C GLY A 20 -4.92 -10.80 -0.23
N TYR A 21 -5.35 -12.06 -0.18
CA TYR A 21 -6.72 -12.46 -0.50
C TYR A 21 -7.74 -11.91 0.49
N LEU A 22 -7.46 -11.99 1.80
CA LEU A 22 -8.32 -11.44 2.84
C LEU A 22 -8.42 -9.90 2.77
N PHE A 23 -7.32 -9.22 2.43
CA PHE A 23 -7.33 -7.79 2.17
C PHE A 23 -8.18 -7.45 0.94
N ASN A 24 -8.10 -8.25 -0.13
CA ASN A 24 -8.91 -8.06 -1.34
C ASN A 24 -10.41 -8.31 -1.11
N THR A 25 -10.78 -9.24 -0.21
CA THR A 25 -12.18 -9.49 0.14
C THR A 25 -12.72 -8.53 1.20
N SER A 26 -11.85 -7.74 1.85
CA SER A 26 -12.24 -6.71 2.80
C SER A 26 -12.61 -5.39 2.11
N ASP A 27 -13.64 -4.70 2.61
CA ASP A 27 -14.07 -3.38 2.11
C ASP A 27 -12.97 -2.31 2.14
N LEU A 28 -11.92 -2.51 2.95
CA LEU A 28 -10.72 -1.66 3.01
C LEU A 28 -9.89 -1.73 1.72
N GLY A 29 -9.74 -2.92 1.12
CA GLY A 29 -9.06 -3.08 -0.17
C GLY A 29 -9.87 -2.51 -1.34
N ASN A 30 -11.20 -2.54 -1.24
CA ASN A 30 -12.08 -2.01 -2.29
C ASN A 30 -12.26 -0.49 -2.21
N SER A 31 -12.16 0.11 -1.01
CA SER A 31 -12.25 1.56 -0.79
C SER A 31 -10.93 2.30 -0.99
N VAL A 32 -9.78 1.66 -0.72
CA VAL A 32 -8.43 2.20 -0.99
C VAL A 32 -7.83 1.49 -2.19
N ASN A 33 -8.37 1.79 -3.37
CA ASN A 33 -7.97 1.17 -4.64
C ASN A 33 -7.65 2.21 -5.72
N GLU A 34 -7.21 1.76 -6.89
CA GLU A 34 -6.92 2.56 -8.07
C GLU A 34 -8.09 3.50 -8.44
N ALA A 35 -9.33 3.06 -8.25
CA ALA A 35 -10.52 3.89 -8.46
C ALA A 35 -10.60 5.11 -7.52
N TRP A 36 -10.17 4.96 -6.25
CA TRP A 36 -10.09 6.08 -5.31
C TRP A 36 -8.96 7.04 -5.69
N ILE A 37 -7.80 6.50 -6.09
CA ILE A 37 -6.69 7.29 -6.61
C ILE A 37 -7.14 8.10 -7.84
N ASP A 38 -7.82 7.47 -8.79
CA ASP A 38 -8.33 8.15 -9.99
C ASP A 38 -9.35 9.24 -9.68
N ALA A 39 -10.24 9.01 -8.71
CA ALA A 39 -11.28 9.97 -8.35
C ALA A 39 -10.77 11.15 -7.48
N ARG A 40 -9.69 10.96 -6.72
CA ARG A 40 -9.29 11.89 -5.63
C ARG A 40 -7.85 12.38 -5.69
N VAL A 41 -6.95 11.66 -6.38
CA VAL A 41 -5.51 11.92 -6.35
C VAL A 41 -4.96 12.22 -7.74
N ARG A 42 -5.28 11.40 -8.75
CA ARG A 42 -4.85 11.63 -10.13
C ARG A 42 -5.55 12.84 -10.72
N GLY A 43 -4.77 13.71 -11.37
CA GLY A 43 -5.27 14.93 -12.01
C GLY A 43 -5.54 16.11 -11.07
N HIS A 44 -5.47 15.92 -9.74
CA HIS A 44 -5.69 16.99 -8.74
C HIS A 44 -4.41 17.77 -8.35
N GLY A 45 -3.29 17.51 -9.02
CA GLY A 45 -2.02 18.22 -8.79
C GLY A 45 -1.49 18.09 -7.36
N ILE A 46 -1.06 19.21 -6.76
CA ILE A 46 -0.48 19.26 -5.40
C ILE A 46 -1.50 18.83 -4.33
N ASN A 47 -2.79 19.15 -4.53
CA ASN A 47 -3.83 18.76 -3.59
C ASN A 47 -3.98 17.24 -3.51
N GLY A 48 -3.88 16.55 -4.64
CA GLY A 48 -3.91 15.08 -4.70
C GLY A 48 -2.72 14.45 -3.96
N ALA A 49 -1.53 15.01 -4.11
CA ALA A 49 -0.33 14.55 -3.41
C ALA A 49 -0.45 14.70 -1.89
N LEU A 50 -0.98 15.83 -1.40
CA LEU A 50 -1.17 16.07 0.03
C LEU A 50 -2.21 15.10 0.62
N LEU A 51 -3.31 14.87 -0.10
CA LEU A 51 -4.36 13.92 0.28
C LEU A 51 -3.83 12.50 0.36
N PHE A 52 -3.04 12.08 -0.64
CA PHE A 52 -2.37 10.78 -0.65
C PHE A 52 -1.43 10.63 0.56
N LEU A 53 -0.66 11.67 0.89
CA LEU A 53 0.28 11.64 1.99
C LEU A 53 -0.40 11.48 3.36
N LEU A 54 -1.47 12.25 3.60
CA LEU A 54 -2.24 12.22 4.85
C LEU A 54 -3.00 10.91 5.01
N MET A 55 -3.76 10.49 3.98
CA MET A 55 -4.49 9.23 4.02
C MET A 55 -3.54 8.04 4.07
N GLY A 56 -2.45 8.08 3.32
CA GLY A 56 -1.41 7.06 3.35
C GLY A 56 -0.76 6.94 4.73
N GLY A 57 -0.45 8.06 5.38
CA GLY A 57 0.03 8.09 6.76
C GLY A 57 -0.96 7.46 7.75
N ILE A 58 -2.22 7.88 7.72
CA ILE A 58 -3.26 7.33 8.62
C ILE A 58 -3.46 5.84 8.38
N PHE A 59 -3.56 5.41 7.12
CA PHE A 59 -3.73 4.00 6.78
C PHE A 59 -2.53 3.16 7.24
N THR A 60 -1.31 3.64 7.03
CA THR A 60 -0.13 2.93 7.56
C THR A 60 -0.08 2.92 9.09
N ALA A 61 -0.54 3.96 9.77
CA ALA A 61 -0.61 4.03 11.23
C ALA A 61 -1.62 3.03 11.83
N ILE A 62 -2.78 2.83 11.19
CA ILE A 62 -3.79 1.84 11.63
C ILE A 62 -3.42 0.39 11.28
N GLY A 63 -2.22 0.15 10.74
CA GLY A 63 -1.70 -1.19 10.45
C GLY A 63 -1.97 -1.69 9.03
N LEU A 64 -2.38 -0.83 8.10
CA LEU A 64 -2.53 -1.21 6.70
C LEU A 64 -1.14 -1.48 6.10
N PRO A 65 -0.97 -2.56 5.30
CA PRO A 65 0.34 -2.91 4.73
C PRO A 65 0.96 -1.76 3.91
N ARG A 66 2.09 -1.22 4.36
CA ARG A 66 2.84 -0.13 3.68
C ARG A 66 3.18 -0.41 2.21
N GLN A 67 3.25 -1.67 1.81
CA GLN A 67 3.48 -2.08 0.42
C GLN A 67 2.31 -1.70 -0.49
N ILE A 68 1.08 -1.77 0.00
CA ILE A 68 -0.13 -1.37 -0.73
C ILE A 68 -0.01 0.12 -1.05
N ILE A 69 0.29 0.94 -0.05
CA ILE A 69 0.39 2.40 -0.22
C ILE A 69 1.53 2.77 -1.18
N ALA A 70 2.69 2.11 -1.08
CA ALA A 70 3.77 2.30 -2.04
C ALA A 70 3.36 1.94 -3.48
N PHE A 71 2.55 0.88 -3.65
CA PHE A 71 2.04 0.47 -4.96
C PHE A 71 1.05 1.49 -5.53
N LEU A 72 0.08 1.96 -4.73
CA LEU A 72 -0.84 3.03 -5.14
C LEU A 72 -0.11 4.35 -5.43
N GLY A 73 0.96 4.65 -4.70
CA GLY A 73 1.83 5.81 -4.97
C GLY A 73 2.51 5.71 -6.34
N GLY A 74 3.06 4.52 -6.67
CA GLY A 74 3.63 4.23 -7.99
C GLY A 74 2.59 4.33 -9.12
N TYR A 75 1.37 3.86 -8.88
CA TYR A 75 0.25 4.00 -9.80
C TYR A 75 -0.11 5.48 -10.02
N ALA A 76 -0.26 6.27 -8.96
CA ALA A 76 -0.70 7.67 -9.01
C ALA A 76 0.35 8.63 -9.61
N PHE A 77 1.61 8.50 -9.20
CA PHE A 77 2.66 9.52 -9.41
C PHE A 77 3.84 9.04 -10.27
N SER A 78 3.75 7.88 -10.92
CA SER A 78 4.86 7.17 -11.58
C SER A 78 5.90 6.62 -10.59
N ILE A 79 6.85 5.82 -11.08
CA ILE A 79 7.83 5.10 -10.25
C ILE A 79 8.65 6.06 -9.37
N GLY A 80 9.16 7.17 -9.93
CA GLY A 80 10.05 8.08 -9.20
C GLY A 80 9.35 8.77 -8.03
N LEU A 81 8.38 9.63 -8.33
CA LEU A 81 7.64 10.38 -7.31
C LEU A 81 6.78 9.48 -6.43
N GLY A 82 6.23 8.40 -6.98
CA GLY A 82 5.47 7.41 -6.21
C GLY A 82 6.28 6.73 -5.12
N THR A 83 7.56 6.44 -5.37
CA THR A 83 8.47 5.88 -4.35
C THR A 83 8.70 6.89 -3.22
N VAL A 84 8.94 8.15 -3.55
CA VAL A 84 9.14 9.23 -2.57
C VAL A 84 7.90 9.44 -1.73
N PHE A 85 6.73 9.61 -2.36
CA PHE A 85 5.47 9.83 -1.66
C PHE A 85 5.03 8.60 -0.85
N GLY A 86 5.25 7.39 -1.35
CA GLY A 86 4.98 6.15 -0.60
C GLY A 86 5.88 6.00 0.62
N ALA A 87 7.16 6.33 0.51
CA ALA A 87 8.09 6.33 1.64
C ALA A 87 7.74 7.41 2.68
N LEU A 88 7.40 8.61 2.24
CA LEU A 88 6.97 9.70 3.13
C LEU A 88 5.64 9.38 3.84
N ALA A 89 4.67 8.78 3.15
CA ALA A 89 3.42 8.32 3.76
C ALA A 89 3.69 7.27 4.84
N ALA A 90 4.57 6.29 4.57
CA ALA A 90 4.95 5.29 5.57
C ALA A 90 5.70 5.91 6.76
N LEU A 91 6.59 6.88 6.53
CA LEU A 91 7.27 7.62 7.60
C LEU A 91 6.27 8.39 8.47
N LEU A 92 5.27 9.04 7.86
CA LEU A 92 4.21 9.73 8.59
C LEU A 92 3.37 8.76 9.42
N GLY A 93 3.04 7.59 8.88
CA GLY A 93 2.35 6.56 9.65
C GLY A 93 3.15 6.01 10.82
N CYS A 94 4.48 6.05 10.78
CA CYS A 94 5.32 5.71 11.93
C CYS A 94 5.40 6.84 12.97
N MET A 95 5.10 8.09 12.61
CA MET A 95 5.11 9.24 13.52
C MET A 95 3.77 9.43 14.24
N LEU A 96 2.67 8.94 13.66
CA LEU A 96 1.30 8.99 14.19
C LEU A 96 1.03 7.82 15.12
#